data_AF-A0A9W5Q5C6-F1
#
_entry.id   AF-A0A9W5Q5C6-F1
#
_cell.length_a   1.000
_cell.length_b   1.000
_cell.length_c   1.000
_cell.angle_alpha   90.00
_cell.angle_beta   90.00
_cell.angle_gamma   90.00
#
_symmetry.space_group_name_H-M   'P 1'
#
loop_
_entity.id
_entity.type
_entity.pdbx_description
1 polymer ?
#
loop_
_entity_poly.entity_id
_entity_poly.type
_entity_poly.pdbx_seq_one_letter_code
_entity_poly.pdbx_strand_id
1 'polypeptide(L)' 'MNHFKTEADLIQAIEEYIYFYNYKRFQKRLNDRAPIEYRISMAA' A
#
# COMPACT_ATOMS: atom_id res chain seq x y z
N MET A 1 -0.98 20.53 -1.04
CA MET A 1 -0.92 19.74 -2.29
C MET A 1 0.46 19.10 -2.35
N ASN A 2 0.56 17.83 -2.73
CA ASN A 2 1.86 17.23 -3.02
C ASN A 2 2.35 17.83 -4.34
N HIS A 3 3.47 18.57 -4.28
CA HIS A 3 4.11 19.12 -5.46
C HIS A 3 5.28 18.21 -5.83
N PHE A 4 5.11 17.45 -6.90
CA PHE A 4 6.18 16.67 -7.51
C PHE A 4 6.96 17.57 -8.46
N LYS A 5 8.29 17.57 -8.34
CA LYS A 5 9.15 18.46 -9.14
C LYS A 5 9.53 17.81 -10.47
N THR A 6 9.56 16.49 -10.50
CA THR A 6 9.88 15.67 -11.66
C THR A 6 8.88 14.52 -11.83
N GLU A 7 8.85 13.93 -13.02
CA GLU A 7 8.12 12.68 -13.27
C GLU A 7 8.62 11.54 -12.36
N ALA A 8 9.94 11.48 -12.14
CA ALA A 8 10.55 10.49 -11.23
C ALA A 8 10.02 10.63 -9.79
N ASP A 9 9.86 11.86 -9.27
CA ASP A 9 9.29 12.07 -7.93
C ASP A 9 7.85 11.57 -7.83
N LEU A 10 7.06 11.76 -8.89
CA LEU A 10 5.68 11.28 -8.95
C LEU A 10 5.64 9.75 -8.97
N ILE A 11 6.46 9.12 -9.81
CA ILE A 11 6.56 7.65 -9.89
C ILE A 11 6.95 7.08 -8.53
N GLN A 12 7.99 7.62 -7.90
CA GLN A 12 8.47 7.19 -6.60
C GLN A 12 7.36 7.28 -5.53
N ALA A 13 6.61 8.39 -5.50
CA ALA A 13 5.51 8.55 -4.56
C ALA A 13 4.35 7.56 -4.81
N ILE A 14 4.08 7.20 -6.06
CA ILE A 14 3.09 6.17 -6.41
C ILE A 14 3.57 4.80 -5.92
N GLU A 15 4.83 4.45 -6.16
CA GLU A 15 5.42 3.18 -5.72
C GLU A 15 5.40 3.04 -4.19
N GLU A 16 5.77 4.11 -3.48
CA GLU A 16 5.71 4.18 -2.02
C GLU A 16 4.28 4.01 -1.50
N TYR A 17 3.30 4.64 -2.16
CA TYR A 17 1.91 4.48 -1.79
C TYR A 17 1.39 3.06 -2.03
N ILE A 18 1.76 2.43 -3.16
CA ILE A 18 1.41 1.04 -3.46
C ILE A 18 2.01 0.10 -2.40
N TYR A 19 3.27 0.31 -2.03
CA TYR A 19 3.93 -0.46 -0.98
C TYR A 19 3.23 -0.29 0.37
N PHE A 20 3.00 0.97 0.79
CA PHE A 20 2.27 1.28 2.01
C PHE A 20 0.88 0.61 2.03
N TYR A 21 0.13 0.72 0.94
CA TYR A 21 -1.21 0.16 0.85
C TYR A 21 -1.20 -1.36 0.99
N ASN A 22 -0.29 -2.05 0.30
CA ASN A 22 -0.27 -3.52 0.30
C ASN A 22 0.28 -4.13 1.59
N TYR A 23 1.28 -3.49 2.21
CA TYR A 23 2.06 -4.08 3.30
C TYR A 23 1.86 -3.42 4.67
N LYS A 24 1.43 -2.16 4.72
CA LYS A 24 1.38 -1.39 5.98
C LYS A 24 -0.03 -0.93 6.37
N ARG A 25 -0.97 -0.86 5.43
CA ARG A 25 -2.32 -0.37 5.69
C ARG A 25 -3.20 -1.45 6.30
N PHE A 26 -3.49 -1.35 7.59
CA PHE A 26 -4.48 -2.21 8.24
C PHE A 26 -5.91 -1.81 7.85
N GLN A 27 -6.74 -2.82 7.58
CA GLN A 27 -8.15 -2.60 7.25
C GLN A 27 -9.04 -3.40 8.20
N LYS A 28 -9.96 -2.73 8.90
CA LYS A 28 -10.94 -3.37 9.81
C LYS A 28 -11.70 -4.51 9.15
N ARG A 29 -12.12 -4.33 7.90
CA ARG A 29 -12.81 -5.38 7.09
C ARG A 29 -11.95 -6.62 6.82
N LEU A 30 -10.63 -6.50 6.93
CA LEU A 30 -9.66 -7.59 6.77
C LEU A 30 -9.20 -8.12 8.12
N ASN A 31 -10.02 -7.96 9.17
CA ASN A 31 -9.68 -8.33 10.54
C ASN A 31 -8.39 -7.65 11.03
N ASP A 32 -8.28 -6.34 10.75
CA ASP A 32 -7.12 -5.51 11.10
C ASP A 32 -5.78 -6.04 10.57
N ARG A 33 -5.80 -6.60 9.37
CA ARG A 33 -4.61 -7.06 8.63
C ARG A 33 -4.27 -6.14 7.46
N ALA A 34 -3.01 -6.18 7.03
CA ALA A 34 -2.61 -5.63 5.74
C ALA A 34 -3.19 -6.49 4.58
N PRO A 35 -3.42 -5.90 3.39
CA PRO A 35 -3.97 -6.64 2.25
C PRO A 35 -3.18 -7.88 1.84
N ILE A 36 -1.85 -7.86 1.96
CA ILE A 36 -1.03 -9.04 1.64
C ILE A 36 -1.21 -10.16 2.67
N GLU A 37 -1.24 -9.83 3.96
CA GLU A 37 -1.42 -10.80 5.05
C GLU A 37 -2.79 -11.47 4.96
N TYR A 38 -3.82 -10.70 4.63
CA TYR A 38 -5.16 -11.23 4.39
C TYR A 38 -5.18 -12.25 3.24
N ARG A 39 -4.55 -11.93 2.10
CA ARG A 39 -4.45 -12.85 0.95
C ARG A 39 -3.72 -14.15 1.30
N ILE A 40 -2.62 -14.06 2.04
CA ILE A 40 -1.88 -15.24 2.52
C ILE A 40 -2.78 -16.09 3.44
N SER A 41 -3.53 -15.45 4.35
CA SER A 41 -4.43 -16.17 5.27
C SER A 41 -5.62 -16.85 4.59
N MET A 42 -5.97 -16.44 3.35
CA MET A 42 -7.03 -17.08 2.56
C MET A 42 -6.52 -18.19 1.65
N ALA A 43 -5.22 -18.22 1.35
CA ALA A 43 -4.62 -19.22 0.47
C ALA A 43 -4.11 -20.46 1.22
N ALA A 44 -4.08 -20.42 2.56
CA ALA A 44 -3.76 -21.53 3.46
C ALA A 44 -5.03 -22.27 3.87
#